data_AF-A0A0W0UID8-F1
#
_entry.id   AF-A0A0W0UID8-F1
#
_cell.length_a   1.000
_cell.length_b   1.000
_cell.length_c   1.000
_cell.angle_alpha   90.00
_cell.angle_beta   90.00
_cell.angle_gamma   90.00
#
_symmetry.space_group_name_H-M   'P 1'
#
loop_
_entity.id
_entity.type
_entity.pdbx_description
1 polymer ?
#
loop_
_entity_poly.entity_id
_entity_poly.type
_entity_poly.pdbx_seq_one_letter_code
_entity_poly.pdbx_strand_id
1 'polypeptide(L)'
;MKFIVSLLALLYFTLANAEMTIPASCKPISVKESAMLSTEKPVLVMIHNLSNTDLWITHPVSDPSASAGWSSRLQAGNWSALALDKESFELSCIESKPGHEQQVPCMGVISVCRWPAVTMPSQSSGTFWAAEDMSLSALTEHLGGRGFGLPDLE
;
A
#
# COMPACT_ATOMS: atom_id res chain seq x y z
N MET A 1 30.29 -14.71 37.93
CA MET A 1 30.06 -15.08 36.51
C MET A 1 28.60 -15.34 36.15
N LYS A 2 27.74 -15.83 37.06
CA LYS A 2 26.30 -16.07 36.74
C LYS A 2 25.46 -14.80 36.53
N PHE A 3 25.79 -13.70 37.21
CA PHE A 3 25.07 -12.42 37.08
C PHE A 3 25.34 -11.67 35.77
N ILE A 4 26.51 -11.88 35.13
CA ILE A 4 26.88 -11.19 33.88
C ILE A 4 26.09 -11.77 32.69
N VAL A 5 25.82 -13.08 32.71
CA VAL A 5 25.01 -13.74 31.66
C VAL A 5 23.56 -13.27 31.68
N SER A 6 23.02 -12.97 32.87
CA SER A 6 21.65 -12.47 33.02
C SER A 6 21.47 -11.02 32.54
N LEU A 7 22.55 -10.21 32.57
CA LEU A 7 22.52 -8.83 32.07
C LEU A 7 22.60 -8.75 30.54
N LEU A 8 23.32 -9.68 29.89
CA LEU A 8 23.38 -9.76 28.43
C LEU A 8 22.05 -10.18 27.78
N ALA A 9 21.24 -11.00 28.46
CA ALA A 9 19.95 -11.45 27.93
C ALA A 9 18.88 -10.33 27.87
N LEU A 10 19.00 -9.29 28.70
CA LEU A 10 18.08 -8.15 28.72
C LEU A 10 18.35 -7.11 27.61
N LEU A 11 19.57 -7.10 27.04
CA LEU A 11 19.97 -6.18 25.97
C LEU A 11 19.49 -6.60 24.56
N TYR A 12 18.92 -7.80 24.41
CA TYR A 12 18.43 -8.29 23.13
C TYR A 12 16.98 -7.88 22.79
N PHE A 13 16.25 -7.25 23.71
CA PHE A 13 14.83 -6.91 23.51
C PHE A 13 14.56 -5.53 22.90
N THR A 14 15.58 -4.72 22.60
CA THR A 14 15.39 -3.34 22.15
C THR A 14 15.75 -3.14 20.69
N LEU A 15 15.02 -3.74 19.75
CA LEU A 15 14.93 -3.28 18.36
C LEU A 15 13.66 -3.84 17.70
N ALA A 16 12.51 -3.30 18.06
CA ALA A 16 11.28 -3.43 17.27
C ALA A 16 10.79 -2.02 16.93
N ASN A 17 11.43 -1.38 15.93
CA ASN A 17 10.89 -0.18 15.31
C ASN A 17 9.83 -0.63 14.29
N ALA A 18 8.57 -0.64 14.69
CA ALA A 18 7.47 -0.66 13.74
C ALA A 18 7.13 0.80 13.42
N GLU A 19 7.92 1.43 12.55
CA GLU A 19 7.61 2.77 12.03
C GLU A 19 6.46 2.65 11.03
N MET A 20 5.24 2.65 11.59
CA MET A 20 4.00 2.70 10.85
C MET A 20 3.62 4.17 10.64
N THR A 21 4.37 4.85 9.79
CA THR A 21 4.10 6.26 9.48
C THR A 21 3.84 6.39 7.99
N ILE A 22 2.56 6.61 7.67
CA ILE A 22 2.18 7.21 6.39
C ILE A 22 3.07 8.44 6.18
N PRO A 23 3.68 8.63 4.99
CA PRO A 23 4.47 9.83 4.73
C PRO A 23 3.68 11.08 5.09
N ALA A 24 4.31 12.05 5.77
CA ALA A 24 3.61 13.26 6.26
C ALA A 24 2.91 14.03 5.13
N SER A 25 3.47 13.98 3.92
CA SER A 25 2.92 14.59 2.71
C SER A 25 1.70 13.85 2.13
N CYS A 26 1.42 12.62 2.57
CA CYS A 26 0.34 11.77 2.04
C CYS A 26 -0.95 11.94 2.84
N LYS A 27 -2.01 12.43 2.18
CA LYS A 27 -3.29 12.71 2.83
C LYS A 27 -4.09 11.42 3.02
N PRO A 28 -4.44 11.02 4.25
CA PRO A 28 -5.13 9.77 4.51
C PRO A 28 -6.52 9.73 3.86
N ILE A 29 -6.93 8.54 3.44
CA ILE A 29 -8.26 8.23 2.91
C ILE A 29 -8.95 7.30 3.92
N SER A 30 -10.21 7.58 4.22
CA SER A 30 -10.99 6.72 5.12
C SER A 30 -11.30 5.39 4.44
N VAL A 31 -10.99 4.29 5.13
CA VAL A 31 -11.23 2.92 4.68
C VAL A 31 -12.35 2.29 5.52
N LYS A 32 -13.29 1.60 4.88
CA LYS A 32 -14.38 0.85 5.51
C LYS A 32 -14.28 -0.62 5.09
N GLU A 33 -15.40 -1.29 4.83
CA GLU A 33 -15.42 -2.64 4.24
C GLU A 33 -14.57 -2.72 2.96
N SER A 34 -14.72 -1.71 2.09
CA SER A 34 -13.84 -1.45 0.94
C SER A 34 -13.21 -0.06 1.07
N ALA A 35 -12.16 0.20 0.26
CA ALA A 35 -11.61 1.54 0.11
C ALA A 35 -12.16 2.17 -1.17
N MET A 36 -13.04 3.16 -1.01
CA MET A 36 -13.60 3.92 -2.12
C MET A 36 -12.68 5.09 -2.47
N LEU A 37 -12.08 5.05 -3.66
CA LEU A 37 -11.19 6.07 -4.16
C LEU A 37 -11.91 6.93 -5.20
N SER A 38 -11.79 8.24 -5.08
CA SER A 38 -12.41 9.18 -6.01
C SER A 38 -11.52 10.41 -6.17
N THR A 39 -11.38 10.87 -7.41
CA THR A 39 -10.57 12.03 -7.74
C THR A 39 -11.09 12.76 -8.98
N GLU A 40 -10.98 14.08 -9.00
CA GLU A 40 -11.28 14.93 -10.16
C GLU A 40 -10.05 15.10 -11.08
N LYS A 41 -8.86 14.77 -10.57
CA LYS A 41 -7.57 14.90 -11.27
C LYS A 41 -6.73 13.66 -11.02
N PRO A 42 -5.79 13.31 -11.92
CA PRO A 42 -4.87 12.21 -11.67
C PRO A 42 -4.16 12.37 -10.31
N VAL A 43 -4.20 11.33 -9.47
CA VAL A 43 -3.50 11.28 -8.18
C VAL A 43 -2.76 9.97 -8.02
N LEU A 44 -1.70 9.99 -7.20
CA LEU A 44 -1.02 8.77 -6.78
C LEU A 44 -1.57 8.35 -5.42
N VAL A 45 -2.14 7.16 -5.37
CA VAL A 45 -2.68 6.55 -4.16
C VAL A 45 -1.69 5.52 -3.65
N MET A 46 -1.34 5.61 -2.37
CA MET A 46 -0.44 4.69 -1.69
C MET A 46 -1.28 3.78 -0.78
N ILE A 47 -1.00 2.48 -0.83
CA ILE A 47 -1.72 1.45 -0.09
C ILE A 47 -0.70 0.65 0.70
N HIS A 48 -0.84 0.62 2.02
CA HIS A 48 0.02 -0.12 2.95
C HIS A 48 -0.72 -1.28 3.55
N ASN A 49 -0.09 -2.45 3.63
CA ASN A 49 -0.62 -3.58 4.37
C ASN A 49 -0.20 -3.49 5.84
N LEU A 50 -1.19 -3.27 6.72
CA LEU A 50 -1.04 -3.18 8.17
C LEU A 50 -1.13 -4.55 8.86
N SER A 51 -1.59 -5.57 8.14
CA SER A 51 -1.75 -6.91 8.67
C SER A 51 -0.41 -7.66 8.74
N ASN A 52 -0.43 -8.83 9.39
CA ASN A 52 0.69 -9.75 9.44
C ASN A 52 0.59 -10.89 8.41
N THR A 53 -0.33 -10.76 7.45
CA THR A 53 -0.58 -11.72 6.38
C THR A 53 -0.51 -11.03 5.03
N ASP A 54 -0.37 -11.82 3.96
CA ASP A 54 -0.39 -11.28 2.61
C ASP A 54 -1.84 -11.00 2.20
N LEU A 55 -2.03 -9.87 1.52
CA LEU A 55 -3.31 -9.47 0.98
C LEU A 55 -3.26 -9.46 -0.55
N TRP A 56 -4.37 -9.78 -1.18
CA TRP A 56 -4.65 -9.40 -2.55
C TRP A 56 -5.54 -8.17 -2.53
N ILE A 57 -5.04 -7.07 -3.08
CA ILE A 57 -5.80 -5.84 -3.29
C ILE A 57 -6.37 -5.90 -4.69
N THR A 58 -7.68 -5.86 -4.82
CA THR A 58 -8.35 -6.05 -6.11
C THR A 58 -9.44 -5.00 -6.34
N HIS A 59 -9.85 -4.84 -7.59
CA HIS A 59 -11.01 -4.05 -7.96
C HIS A 59 -12.13 -5.03 -8.38
N PRO A 60 -13.31 -5.00 -7.72
CA PRO A 60 -14.41 -5.85 -8.11
C PRO A 60 -14.85 -5.51 -9.54
N VAL A 61 -14.73 -6.47 -10.46
CA VAL A 61 -15.24 -6.35 -11.83
C VAL A 61 -16.47 -7.24 -12.00
N SER A 62 -17.51 -6.70 -12.66
CA SER A 62 -18.74 -7.45 -12.96
C SER A 62 -18.56 -8.51 -14.05
N ASP A 63 -17.50 -8.41 -14.87
CA ASP A 63 -17.15 -9.39 -15.90
C ASP A 63 -15.63 -9.71 -15.84
N PRO A 64 -15.23 -10.86 -15.26
CA PRO A 64 -13.83 -11.21 -15.05
C PRO A 64 -13.06 -11.49 -16.35
N SER A 65 -13.74 -11.64 -17.49
CA SER A 65 -13.11 -11.92 -18.79
C SER A 65 -12.36 -10.71 -19.39
N ALA A 66 -12.67 -9.49 -18.95
CA ALA A 66 -12.20 -8.26 -19.56
C ALA A 66 -11.05 -7.56 -18.82
N SER A 67 -10.50 -8.13 -17.74
CA SER A 67 -9.73 -7.34 -16.77
C SER A 67 -8.75 -8.14 -15.89
N ALA A 68 -7.94 -9.01 -16.51
CA ALA A 68 -6.99 -9.92 -15.85
C ALA A 68 -5.73 -9.25 -15.19
N GLY A 69 -5.83 -8.01 -14.69
CA GLY A 69 -4.66 -7.28 -14.18
C GLY A 69 -4.90 -6.27 -13.06
N TRP A 70 -6.06 -6.30 -12.38
CA TRP A 70 -6.35 -5.36 -11.28
C TRP A 70 -5.97 -5.87 -9.90
N SER A 71 -5.69 -7.15 -9.75
CA SER A 71 -5.26 -7.72 -8.47
C SER A 71 -3.77 -7.53 -8.28
N SER A 72 -3.39 -6.89 -7.18
CA SER A 72 -2.01 -6.74 -6.74
C SER A 72 -1.81 -7.53 -5.45
N ARG A 73 -0.78 -8.38 -5.40
CA ARG A 73 -0.36 -8.98 -4.13
C ARG A 73 0.32 -7.89 -3.31
N LEU A 74 0.07 -7.87 -2.01
CA LEU A 74 0.67 -6.94 -1.09
C LEU A 74 1.07 -7.68 0.18
N GLN A 75 2.37 -7.94 0.34
CA GLN A 75 2.88 -8.65 1.51
C GLN A 75 2.72 -7.83 2.79
N ALA A 76 2.73 -8.52 3.92
CA ALA A 76 2.67 -7.89 5.24
C ALA A 76 3.75 -6.78 5.38
N GLY A 77 3.32 -5.56 5.74
CA GLY A 77 4.21 -4.41 5.93
C GLY A 77 4.68 -3.71 4.65
N ASN A 78 4.38 -4.25 3.46
CA ASN A 78 4.74 -3.64 2.18
C ASN A 78 3.67 -2.65 1.69
N TRP A 79 4.08 -1.87 0.69
CA TRP A 79 3.31 -0.82 0.04
C TRP A 79 3.14 -1.10 -1.46
N SER A 80 1.97 -0.73 -1.98
CA SER A 80 1.71 -0.58 -3.43
C SER A 80 1.29 0.84 -3.74
N ALA A 81 1.47 1.26 -4.99
CA ALA A 81 1.07 2.57 -5.49
C ALA A 81 0.16 2.41 -6.72
N LEU A 82 -0.99 3.07 -6.69
CA LEU A 82 -1.97 3.11 -7.76
C LEU A 82 -2.03 4.52 -8.34
N ALA A 83 -1.69 4.67 -9.61
CA ALA A 83 -2.01 5.88 -10.36
C ALA A 83 -3.51 5.85 -10.68
N LEU A 84 -4.28 6.81 -10.15
CA LEU A 84 -5.72 6.86 -10.27
C LEU A 84 -6.14 8.05 -11.14
N ASP A 85 -6.83 7.76 -12.25
CA ASP A 85 -7.36 8.74 -13.20
C ASP A 85 -8.90 8.64 -13.34
N LYS A 86 -9.54 7.77 -12.54
CA LYS A 86 -10.99 7.55 -12.55
C LYS A 86 -11.67 8.26 -11.37
N GLU A 87 -12.86 8.79 -11.63
CA GLU A 87 -13.69 9.46 -10.62
C GLU A 87 -14.19 8.52 -9.52
N SER A 88 -14.30 7.21 -9.77
CA SER A 88 -14.69 6.22 -8.76
C SER A 88 -13.98 4.89 -9.00
N PHE A 89 -13.26 4.41 -7.99
CA PHE A 89 -12.51 3.17 -8.03
C PHE A 89 -12.56 2.49 -6.66
N GLU A 90 -13.17 1.32 -6.59
CA GLU A 90 -13.31 0.56 -5.36
C GLU A 90 -12.16 -0.45 -5.22
N LEU A 91 -11.53 -0.48 -4.04
CA LEU A 91 -10.59 -1.53 -3.66
C LEU A 91 -11.22 -2.48 -2.65
N SER A 92 -11.10 -3.78 -2.93
CA SER A 92 -11.44 -4.87 -2.03
C SER A 92 -10.18 -5.59 -1.55
N CYS A 93 -10.24 -6.14 -0.34
CA CYS A 93 -9.12 -6.82 0.31
C CYS A 93 -9.45 -8.30 0.45
N ILE A 94 -8.56 -9.16 -0.04
CA ILE A 94 -8.66 -10.61 0.09
C ILE A 94 -7.45 -11.07 0.87
N GLU A 95 -7.67 -11.69 2.02
CA GLU A 95 -6.59 -12.29 2.80
C GLU A 95 -6.16 -13.60 2.14
N SER A 96 -4.85 -13.75 1.92
CA SER A 96 -4.26 -14.96 1.36
C SER A 96 -3.57 -15.78 2.47
N LYS A 97 -4.11 -16.95 2.76
CA LYS A 97 -3.52 -17.96 3.64
C LYS A 97 -3.35 -19.27 2.87
N PRO A 98 -2.34 -20.10 3.21
CA PRO A 98 -2.20 -21.40 2.57
C PRO A 98 -3.50 -22.22 2.65
N GLY A 99 -4.07 -22.55 1.48
CA GLY A 99 -5.32 -23.32 1.37
C GLY A 99 -6.62 -22.53 1.58
N HIS A 100 -6.56 -21.23 1.86
CA HIS A 100 -7.72 -20.38 2.10
C HIS A 100 -7.51 -18.96 1.59
N GLU A 101 -8.35 -18.51 0.66
CA GLU A 101 -8.50 -17.11 0.30
C GLU A 101 -9.89 -16.64 0.73
N GLN A 102 -9.95 -15.52 1.44
CA GLN A 102 -11.22 -14.97 1.92
C GLN A 102 -11.22 -13.45 1.78
N GLN A 103 -12.34 -12.90 1.32
CA GLN A 103 -12.55 -11.47 1.36
C GLN A 103 -12.67 -11.02 2.82
N VAL A 104 -11.94 -9.97 3.18
CA VAL A 104 -11.92 -9.38 4.52
C VAL A 104 -12.25 -7.88 4.42
N PRO A 105 -12.78 -7.26 5.49
CA PRO A 105 -12.91 -5.82 5.54
C PRO A 105 -11.53 -5.16 5.36
N CYS A 106 -11.42 -4.18 4.45
CA CYS A 106 -10.18 -3.42 4.29
C CYS A 106 -9.84 -2.57 5.52
N MET A 107 -10.86 -2.19 6.29
CA MET A 107 -10.72 -1.46 7.54
C MET A 107 -9.85 -2.23 8.52
N GLY A 108 -8.75 -1.61 8.95
CA GLY A 108 -7.84 -2.18 9.94
C GLY A 108 -6.80 -3.16 9.38
N VAL A 109 -6.88 -3.55 8.10
CA VAL A 109 -5.86 -4.40 7.45
C VAL A 109 -5.02 -3.64 6.43
N ILE A 110 -5.54 -2.54 5.87
CA ILE A 110 -4.77 -1.62 5.04
C ILE A 110 -4.87 -0.17 5.53
N SER A 111 -3.84 0.61 5.21
CA SER A 111 -3.88 2.06 5.24
C SER A 111 -3.83 2.59 3.82
N VAL A 112 -4.61 3.62 3.53
CA VAL A 112 -4.64 4.24 2.20
C VAL A 112 -4.47 5.75 2.34
N CYS A 113 -3.62 6.33 1.50
CA CYS A 113 -3.45 7.77 1.43
C CYS A 113 -3.22 8.22 -0.01
N ARG A 114 -3.39 9.51 -0.29
CA ARG A 114 -3.13 10.10 -1.61
C ARG A 114 -2.11 11.23 -1.52
N TRP A 115 -1.22 11.29 -2.51
CA TRP A 115 -0.43 12.49 -2.75
C TRP A 115 -1.16 13.40 -3.74
N PRO A 116 -1.62 14.59 -3.29
CA PRO A 116 -2.42 15.49 -4.13
C PRO A 116 -1.58 16.30 -5.13
N ALA A 117 -0.27 16.39 -4.93
CA ALA A 117 0.65 17.19 -5.72
C ALA A 117 1.73 16.29 -6.35
N VAL A 118 1.29 15.32 -7.17
CA VAL A 118 2.20 14.46 -7.92
C VAL A 118 2.23 14.92 -9.37
N THR A 119 3.44 15.01 -9.92
CA THR A 119 3.60 15.15 -11.37
C THR A 119 3.55 13.76 -11.99
N MET A 120 2.49 13.47 -12.75
CA MET A 120 2.38 12.22 -13.49
C MET A 120 3.33 12.22 -14.70
N PRO A 121 3.94 11.08 -15.05
CA PRO A 121 4.70 10.95 -16.29
C PRO A 121 3.88 11.35 -17.53
N SER A 122 4.50 12.02 -18.50
CA SER A 122 3.81 12.60 -19.67
C SER A 122 3.12 11.59 -20.59
N GLN A 123 3.39 10.29 -20.42
CA GLN A 123 2.80 9.19 -21.21
C GLN A 123 1.91 8.25 -20.38
N SER A 124 1.62 8.58 -19.12
CA SER A 124 0.74 7.78 -18.28
C SER A 124 -0.68 8.35 -18.30
N SER A 125 -1.62 7.62 -18.90
CA SER A 125 -3.06 7.91 -18.87
C SER A 125 -3.83 6.71 -18.33
N GLY A 126 -4.94 6.96 -17.64
CA GLY A 126 -5.77 5.91 -17.06
C GLY A 126 -5.30 5.44 -15.68
N THR A 127 -6.10 4.54 -15.09
CA THR A 127 -5.80 3.95 -13.78
C THR A 127 -4.93 2.70 -13.96
N PHE A 128 -3.81 2.59 -13.22
CA PHE A 128 -2.91 1.44 -13.27
C PHE A 128 -2.03 1.33 -12.01
N TRP A 129 -1.48 0.14 -11.76
CA TRP A 129 -0.48 -0.07 -10.72
C TRP A 129 0.85 0.59 -11.11
N ALA A 130 1.21 1.66 -10.41
CA ALA A 130 2.46 2.37 -10.61
C ALA A 130 3.65 1.60 -10.02
N ALA A 131 3.40 0.85 -8.95
CA ALA A 131 4.33 -0.10 -8.35
C ALA A 131 3.57 -1.00 -7.38
N GLU A 132 4.09 -2.20 -7.16
CA GLU A 132 3.42 -3.24 -6.38
C GLU A 132 4.40 -3.86 -5.39
N ASP A 133 3.94 -4.08 -4.16
CA ASP A 133 4.60 -4.92 -3.16
C ASP A 133 6.07 -4.55 -2.85
N MET A 134 6.28 -3.31 -2.44
CA MET A 134 7.61 -2.79 -2.12
C MET A 134 7.68 -2.21 -0.71
N SER A 135 8.86 -2.23 -0.09
CA SER A 135 9.11 -1.37 1.08
C SER A 135 8.90 0.10 0.71
N LEU A 136 8.55 0.97 1.67
CA LEU A 136 8.29 2.38 1.40
C LEU A 136 9.48 3.09 0.70
N SER A 137 10.71 2.77 1.13
CA SER A 137 11.93 3.32 0.52
C SER A 137 12.08 2.88 -0.93
N ALA A 138 11.95 1.58 -1.21
CA ALA A 138 12.06 1.04 -2.56
C ALA A 138 10.93 1.55 -3.46
N LEU A 139 9.72 1.69 -2.91
CA LEU A 139 8.56 2.22 -3.62
C LEU A 139 8.81 3.67 -4.08
N THR A 140 9.28 4.52 -3.17
CA THR A 140 9.59 5.93 -3.46
C THR A 140 10.66 6.05 -4.55
N GLU A 141 11.75 5.29 -4.42
CA GLU A 141 12.84 5.27 -5.41
C GLU A 141 12.34 4.78 -6.78
N HIS A 142 11.57 3.70 -6.81
CA HIS A 142 11.01 3.13 -8.03
C HIS A 142 10.09 4.12 -8.74
N LEU A 143 9.19 4.77 -8.01
CA LEU A 143 8.28 5.79 -8.55
C LEU A 143 9.05 6.98 -9.12
N GLY A 144 10.05 7.50 -8.41
CA GLY A 144 10.93 8.56 -8.92
C GLY A 144 11.66 8.16 -10.20
N GLY A 145 12.20 6.93 -10.25
CA GLY A 145 12.85 6.37 -11.44
C GLY A 145 11.90 6.19 -12.64
N ARG A 146 10.60 6.03 -12.39
CA ARG A 146 9.55 5.99 -13.43
C ARG A 146 9.04 7.38 -13.84
N GLY A 147 9.60 8.46 -13.30
CA GLY A 147 9.27 9.83 -13.67
C GLY A 147 8.09 10.43 -12.91
N PHE A 148 7.65 9.82 -11.81
CA PHE A 148 6.69 10.46 -10.91
C PHE A 148 7.40 11.53 -10.09
N GLY A 149 6.92 12.78 -10.17
CA GLY A 149 7.38 13.86 -9.29
C GLY A 149 6.69 13.74 -7.94
N LEU A 150 7.36 13.14 -6.96
CA LEU A 150 6.84 12.93 -5.61
C LEU A 150 7.04 14.19 -4.74
N PRO A 151 6.13 14.48 -3.79
CA PRO A 151 6.35 15.54 -2.82
C PRO A 151 7.48 15.17 -1.86
N ASP A 152 8.17 16.17 -1.31
CA ASP A 152 9.24 15.96 -0.33
C ASP A 152 8.74 15.13 0.86
N LEU A 153 9.54 14.13 1.24
CA LEU A 153 9.33 13.26 2.39
C LEU A 153 9.99 13.92 3.62
N GLU A 154 9.51 15.09 4.05
CA GLU A 154 9.95 15.70 5.32
C GLU A 154 9.29 15.03 6.54
#